data_AF-A0A9P8G907-F1
#
_entry.id   AF-A0A9P8G907-F1
#
_cell.length_a   1.000
_cell.length_b   1.000
_cell.length_c   1.000
_cell.angle_alpha   90.00
_cell.angle_beta   90.00
_cell.angle_gamma   90.00
#
_symmetry.space_group_name_H-M   'P 1'
#
loop_
_entity.id
_entity.type
_entity.pdbx_description
1 polymer ?
#
loop_
_entity_poly.entity_id
_entity_poly.type
_entity_poly.pdbx_seq_one_letter_code
_entity_poly.pdbx_strand_id
1 'polypeptide(L)'
;MLTSAATFSLLVSLASAAAVANPQQLLVQDASVPALNHINQTSFKKFAVEDMSDAMFRLHHHAVKAMLGDESYLLLRKAEIEARESDTWDYLWKHELSCGDWMNEDDEEEEDPYRPKVYMSGGRVFDADPKSVPQDVIDALEKLSRREWELRSELNHERWCNVNKTDNPLGEKTVGEVSEKAEPEWRAIIPEEYLQYQIPDSVLEIERKASEDKWKAKDEKHKQDILAGRVSVRNMKMPDLSKCEKMEIHVWDDDY
;
A
#
# COMPACT_ATOMS: atom_id res chain seq x y z
N MET A 1 67.33 5.11 -9.32
CA MET A 1 66.82 5.73 -8.08
C MET A 1 66.09 7.01 -8.45
N LEU A 2 64.84 7.13 -7.96
CA LEU A 2 64.07 8.35 -7.66
C LEU A 2 63.92 9.44 -8.75
N THR A 3 62.75 9.51 -9.41
CA THR A 3 61.59 10.39 -9.09
C THR A 3 61.82 11.88 -9.33
N SER A 4 61.04 12.48 -10.23
CA SER A 4 59.97 13.41 -9.84
C SER A 4 59.43 14.19 -11.05
N ALA A 5 58.14 14.01 -11.29
CA ALA A 5 57.30 14.90 -12.08
C ALA A 5 56.42 15.71 -11.11
N ALA A 6 56.33 17.02 -11.33
CA ALA A 6 55.33 17.97 -10.81
C ALA A 6 55.86 19.38 -11.12
N THR A 7 55.11 20.40 -11.54
CA THR A 7 53.68 20.66 -11.62
C THR A 7 53.53 21.97 -12.41
N PHE A 8 52.60 22.05 -13.37
CA PHE A 8 52.18 23.35 -13.91
C PHE A 8 51.01 23.87 -13.07
N SER A 9 51.28 24.96 -12.38
CA SER A 9 50.30 25.81 -11.68
C SER A 9 49.34 26.45 -12.68
N LEU A 10 48.08 26.62 -12.29
CA LEU A 10 47.24 27.76 -12.67
C LEU A 10 45.97 27.75 -11.80
N LEU A 11 46.00 28.47 -10.68
CA LEU A 11 44.79 28.96 -10.03
C LEU A 11 44.95 30.48 -9.86
N VAL A 12 44.20 31.20 -10.70
CA VAL A 12 44.00 32.65 -10.62
C VAL A 12 42.91 32.92 -9.59
N SER A 13 43.15 33.95 -8.79
CA SER A 13 42.36 34.40 -7.64
C SER A 13 41.15 35.28 -7.98
N LEU A 14 40.19 35.24 -7.05
CA LEU A 14 39.20 36.26 -6.61
C LEU A 14 38.28 36.96 -7.62
N ALA A 15 36.97 36.87 -7.36
CA ALA A 15 36.13 38.06 -7.10
C ALA A 15 34.78 37.67 -6.48
N SER A 16 34.51 38.16 -5.27
CA SER A 16 33.19 38.21 -4.65
C SER A 16 32.36 39.32 -5.32
N ALA A 17 31.11 39.04 -5.67
CA ALA A 17 30.13 40.07 -6.00
C ALA A 17 28.89 39.88 -5.13
N ALA A 18 28.77 40.76 -4.15
CA ALA A 18 27.53 41.00 -3.43
C ALA A 18 26.62 41.86 -4.33
N ALA A 19 25.35 41.46 -4.45
CA ALA A 19 24.30 42.32 -4.96
C ALA A 19 23.13 42.25 -3.99
N VAL A 20 22.92 43.35 -3.27
CA VAL A 20 21.73 43.62 -2.47
C VAL A 20 20.62 44.08 -3.42
N ALA A 21 19.49 43.39 -3.40
CA ALA A 21 18.22 43.94 -3.85
C ALA A 21 17.10 43.35 -2.97
N ASN A 22 16.56 44.17 -2.10
CA ASN A 22 15.22 44.04 -1.51
C ASN A 22 14.46 45.24 -2.12
N PRO A 23 13.19 45.17 -2.59
CA PRO A 23 12.09 44.65 -1.78
C PRO A 23 10.91 44.03 -2.57
N GLN A 24 10.40 42.88 -2.16
CA GLN A 24 8.94 42.65 -2.23
C GLN A 24 8.49 41.91 -0.97
N GLN A 25 7.74 42.64 -0.17
CA GLN A 25 7.02 42.19 1.01
C GLN A 25 5.98 41.16 0.55
N LEU A 26 6.36 39.89 0.55
CA LEU A 26 5.45 38.78 0.33
C LEU A 26 4.65 38.56 1.61
N LEU A 27 3.34 38.57 1.41
CA LEU A 27 2.30 38.32 2.40
C LEU A 27 2.71 37.21 3.36
N VAL A 28 2.48 37.49 4.65
CA VAL A 28 2.56 36.54 5.77
C VAL A 28 1.89 35.23 5.34
N GLN A 29 2.70 34.26 4.93
CA GLN A 29 2.30 32.86 4.94
C GLN A 29 2.36 32.44 6.39
N ASP A 30 1.22 32.04 6.91
CA ASP A 30 1.08 31.39 8.20
C ASP A 30 2.12 30.25 8.27
N ALA A 31 3.11 30.40 9.15
CA ALA A 31 4.29 29.53 9.24
C ALA A 31 3.97 28.11 9.78
N SER A 32 2.67 27.78 9.86
CA SER A 32 2.13 26.54 10.40
C SER A 32 1.71 25.54 9.33
N VAL A 33 1.69 25.93 8.04
CA VAL A 33 1.44 25.01 6.93
C VAL A 33 2.67 24.99 6.02
N PRO A 34 3.53 23.95 6.07
CA PRO A 34 4.61 23.81 5.10
C PRO A 34 3.98 23.76 3.72
N ALA A 35 4.38 24.66 2.82
CA ALA A 35 4.03 24.51 1.41
C ALA A 35 4.55 23.14 0.93
N LEU A 36 3.64 22.22 0.59
CA LEU A 36 3.95 20.84 0.18
C LEU A 36 4.86 20.76 -1.05
N ASN A 37 5.09 21.88 -1.74
CA ASN A 37 5.95 21.98 -2.92
C ASN A 37 7.43 21.64 -2.66
N HIS A 38 7.89 21.65 -1.40
CA HIS A 38 9.28 21.38 -1.03
C HIS A 38 9.42 20.52 0.22
N ILE A 39 8.63 19.45 0.34
CA ILE A 39 9.00 18.37 1.27
C ILE A 39 10.26 17.73 0.69
N ASN A 40 11.40 18.21 1.17
CA ASN A 40 12.70 17.66 0.85
C ASN A 40 12.62 16.14 1.05
N GLN A 41 13.08 15.38 0.05
CA GLN A 41 13.34 13.93 0.16
C GLN A 41 14.27 13.56 1.33
N THR A 42 14.73 14.53 2.14
CA THR A 42 15.52 14.37 3.36
C THR A 42 14.77 13.67 4.50
N SER A 43 13.44 13.54 4.45
CA SER A 43 12.69 12.79 5.46
C SER A 43 12.74 11.27 5.25
N PHE A 44 13.14 10.80 4.07
CA PHE A 44 13.20 9.38 3.73
C PHE A 44 14.62 8.83 3.87
N LYS A 45 14.73 7.54 4.22
CA LYS A 45 16.02 6.85 4.22
C LYS A 45 16.63 6.90 2.83
N LYS A 46 17.81 7.50 2.71
CA LYS A 46 18.55 7.58 1.45
C LYS A 46 19.37 6.32 1.19
N PHE A 47 19.26 5.78 -0.02
CA PHE A 47 20.01 4.61 -0.48
C PHE A 47 21.18 5.07 -1.36
N ALA A 48 22.33 4.40 -1.21
CA ALA A 48 23.55 4.76 -1.95
C ALA A 48 23.37 4.75 -3.47
N VAL A 49 22.45 3.92 -3.98
CA VAL A 49 22.15 3.85 -5.41
C VAL A 49 21.43 5.09 -5.95
N GLU A 50 20.70 5.85 -5.13
CA GLU A 50 19.99 7.07 -5.55
C GLU A 50 20.94 8.17 -6.01
N ASP A 51 22.12 8.26 -5.40
CA ASP A 51 23.15 9.27 -5.74
C ASP A 51 24.04 8.88 -6.92
N MET A 52 23.91 7.65 -7.43
CA MET A 52 24.72 7.20 -8.55
C MET A 52 24.25 7.87 -9.85
N SER A 53 25.19 8.23 -10.71
CA SER A 53 24.86 8.51 -12.12
C SER A 53 24.38 7.22 -12.81
N ASP A 54 23.68 7.33 -13.93
CA ASP A 54 23.14 6.14 -14.61
C ASP A 54 24.23 5.16 -15.06
N ALA A 55 25.37 5.67 -15.52
CA ALA A 55 26.52 4.83 -15.87
C ALA A 55 27.06 4.08 -14.64
N MET A 56 27.17 4.77 -13.50
CA MET A 56 27.62 4.19 -12.25
C MET A 56 26.63 3.15 -11.72
N PHE A 57 25.33 3.44 -11.78
CA PHE A 57 24.29 2.51 -11.37
C PHE A 57 24.29 1.24 -12.22
N ARG A 58 24.41 1.35 -13.55
CA ARG A 58 24.50 0.17 -14.43
C ARG A 58 25.72 -0.69 -14.12
N LEU A 59 26.88 -0.07 -13.89
CA LEU A 59 28.08 -0.79 -13.47
C LEU A 59 27.89 -1.49 -12.12
N HIS A 60 27.34 -0.77 -11.13
CA HIS A 60 27.03 -1.31 -9.81
C HIS A 60 26.02 -2.46 -9.88
N HIS A 61 24.96 -2.31 -10.68
CA HIS A 61 23.96 -3.35 -10.94
C HIS A 61 24.63 -4.63 -11.44
N HIS A 62 25.43 -4.57 -12.51
CA HIS A 62 26.11 -5.74 -13.05
C HIS A 62 27.11 -6.34 -12.07
N ALA A 63 27.91 -5.52 -11.39
CA ALA A 63 28.92 -5.98 -10.44
C ALA A 63 28.28 -6.68 -9.22
N VAL A 64 27.29 -6.06 -8.58
CA VAL A 64 26.63 -6.62 -7.41
C VAL A 64 25.81 -7.86 -7.76
N LYS A 65 25.11 -7.85 -8.91
CA LYS A 65 24.40 -9.04 -9.40
C LYS A 65 25.36 -10.22 -9.64
N ALA A 66 26.53 -9.96 -10.25
CA ALA A 66 27.54 -10.99 -10.47
C ALA A 66 28.16 -11.52 -9.16
N MET A 67 28.32 -10.67 -8.14
CA MET A 67 28.86 -11.07 -6.84
C MET A 67 27.87 -11.87 -5.99
N LEU A 68 26.59 -11.48 -5.99
CA LEU A 68 25.56 -12.08 -5.12
C LEU A 68 24.82 -13.25 -5.77
N GLY A 69 24.75 -13.29 -7.10
CA GLY A 69 23.80 -14.12 -7.82
C GLY A 69 22.38 -13.55 -7.82
N ASP A 70 21.54 -14.06 -8.72
CA ASP A 70 20.24 -13.47 -9.03
C ASP A 70 19.26 -13.45 -7.84
N GLU A 71 19.20 -14.54 -7.07
CA GLU A 71 18.27 -14.66 -5.93
C GLU A 71 18.61 -13.67 -4.80
N SER A 72 19.88 -13.59 -4.41
CA SER A 72 20.32 -12.67 -3.36
C SER A 72 20.29 -11.21 -3.84
N TYR A 73 20.56 -10.96 -5.12
CA TYR A 73 20.39 -9.65 -5.72
C TYR A 73 18.92 -9.20 -5.71
N LEU A 74 17.98 -10.09 -6.07
CA LEU A 74 16.55 -9.83 -6.00
C LEU A 74 16.11 -9.49 -4.58
N LEU A 75 16.52 -10.28 -3.58
CA LEU A 75 16.18 -10.04 -2.18
C LEU A 75 16.69 -8.68 -1.71
N LEU A 76 17.93 -8.33 -2.03
CA LEU A 76 18.50 -7.01 -1.71
C LEU A 76 17.65 -5.87 -2.29
N ARG A 77 17.32 -5.94 -3.58
CA ARG A 77 16.57 -4.87 -4.24
C ARG A 77 15.11 -4.78 -3.81
N LYS A 78 14.45 -5.92 -3.58
CA LYS A 78 13.10 -5.95 -3.01
C LYS A 78 13.08 -5.29 -1.63
N ALA A 79 14.03 -5.63 -0.76
CA ALA A 79 14.12 -5.02 0.57
C ALA A 79 14.37 -3.49 0.53
N GLU A 80 15.16 -2.99 -0.43
CA GLU A 80 15.35 -1.54 -0.62
C GLU A 80 14.05 -0.84 -1.05
N ILE A 81 13.30 -1.45 -1.98
CA ILE A 81 12.01 -0.92 -2.47
C ILE A 81 10.96 -0.97 -1.36
N GLU A 82 10.79 -2.12 -0.69
CA GLU A 82 9.85 -2.30 0.42
C GLU A 82 10.14 -1.33 1.58
N ALA A 83 11.43 -1.10 1.89
CA ALA A 83 11.79 -0.11 2.90
C ALA A 83 11.39 1.31 2.50
N ARG A 84 11.54 1.68 1.22
CA ARG A 84 11.09 3.00 0.74
C ARG A 84 9.56 3.11 0.72
N GLU A 85 8.86 2.06 0.31
CA GLU A 85 7.41 2.01 0.33
C GLU A 85 6.87 2.16 1.76
N SER A 86 7.42 1.39 2.69
CA SER A 86 7.09 1.49 4.11
C SER A 86 7.33 2.89 4.65
N ASP A 87 8.49 3.49 4.40
CA ASP A 87 8.79 4.86 4.86
C ASP A 87 7.80 5.88 4.29
N THR A 88 7.34 5.66 3.06
CA THR A 88 6.35 6.52 2.38
C THR A 88 4.99 6.40 3.03
N TRP A 89 4.47 5.18 3.21
CA TRP A 89 3.19 4.94 3.90
C TRP A 89 3.21 5.50 5.33
N ASP A 90 4.31 5.28 6.05
CA ASP A 90 4.53 5.82 7.39
C ASP A 90 4.44 7.35 7.41
N TYR A 91 5.05 8.00 6.43
CA TYR A 91 5.02 9.45 6.31
C TYR A 91 3.58 9.94 6.07
N LEU A 92 2.88 9.35 5.10
CA LEU A 92 1.52 9.74 4.75
C LEU A 92 0.56 9.55 5.92
N TRP A 93 0.64 8.39 6.60
CA TRP A 93 -0.17 8.11 7.78
C TRP A 93 0.08 9.11 8.91
N LYS A 94 1.35 9.38 9.24
CA LYS A 94 1.72 10.33 10.32
C LYS A 94 1.27 11.76 10.04
N HIS A 95 1.10 12.13 8.77
CA HIS A 95 0.69 13.47 8.36
C HIS A 95 -0.78 13.54 7.94
N GLU A 96 -1.54 12.46 8.14
CA GLU A 96 -2.95 12.38 7.79
C GLU A 96 -3.19 12.71 6.30
N LEU A 97 -2.32 12.21 5.41
CA LEU A 97 -2.38 12.47 3.97
C LEU A 97 -2.92 11.25 3.21
N SER A 98 -3.85 11.50 2.29
CA SER A 98 -4.30 10.55 1.28
C SER A 98 -3.83 11.03 -0.09
N CYS A 99 -3.03 10.23 -0.79
CA CYS A 99 -2.43 10.62 -2.07
C CYS A 99 -3.04 9.89 -3.28
N GLY A 100 -4.27 9.36 -3.13
CA GLY A 100 -4.90 8.53 -4.16
C GLY A 100 -4.16 7.20 -4.36
N ASP A 101 -4.21 6.65 -5.57
CA ASP A 101 -3.53 5.40 -5.92
C ASP A 101 -2.26 5.66 -6.76
N TRP A 102 -1.34 6.49 -6.23
CA TRP A 102 -0.14 6.95 -6.94
C TRP A 102 0.80 5.81 -7.38
N MET A 103 0.70 4.66 -6.72
CA MET A 103 1.49 3.46 -7.03
C MET A 103 0.96 2.73 -8.27
N ASN A 104 -0.34 2.86 -8.56
CA ASN A 104 -1.01 2.18 -9.66
C ASN A 104 -1.41 3.15 -10.80
N GLU A 105 -1.03 4.43 -10.74
CA GLU A 105 -1.30 5.42 -11.80
C GLU A 105 -0.81 5.02 -13.21
N ASP A 106 0.23 4.17 -13.29
CA ASP A 106 0.80 3.68 -14.56
C ASP A 106 0.39 2.23 -14.87
N ASP A 107 -0.31 1.56 -13.94
CA ASP A 107 -1.03 0.36 -14.29
C ASP A 107 -2.19 0.86 -15.16
N GLU A 108 -2.13 0.59 -16.48
CA GLU A 108 -3.31 0.70 -17.33
C GLU A 108 -4.46 0.10 -16.53
N GLU A 109 -5.51 0.89 -16.25
CA GLU A 109 -6.74 0.40 -15.63
C GLU A 109 -7.23 -0.73 -16.52
N GLU A 110 -6.73 -1.92 -16.26
CA GLU A 110 -7.11 -3.14 -16.94
C GLU A 110 -8.47 -3.40 -16.37
N GLU A 111 -9.47 -2.80 -17.03
CA GLU A 111 -10.90 -2.80 -16.74
C GLU A 111 -11.18 -4.03 -15.90
N ASP A 112 -11.36 -3.81 -14.60
CA ASP A 112 -11.41 -4.93 -13.68
C ASP A 112 -12.51 -5.87 -14.18
N PRO A 113 -12.18 -7.08 -14.70
CA PRO A 113 -13.19 -7.95 -15.28
C PRO A 113 -14.08 -8.53 -14.18
N TYR A 114 -13.79 -8.24 -12.90
CA TYR A 114 -14.61 -8.62 -11.78
C TYR A 114 -15.92 -7.84 -11.81
N ARG A 115 -16.96 -8.56 -12.22
CA ARG A 115 -18.35 -8.14 -12.01
C ARG A 115 -18.54 -7.74 -10.53
N PRO A 116 -19.34 -6.70 -10.25
CA PRO A 116 -19.66 -6.33 -8.88
C PRO A 116 -20.18 -7.54 -8.11
N LYS A 117 -19.74 -7.70 -6.86
CA LYS A 117 -20.08 -8.86 -6.01
C LYS A 117 -20.46 -8.40 -4.61
N VAL A 118 -21.49 -9.02 -4.05
CA VAL A 118 -21.77 -8.92 -2.61
C VAL A 118 -21.18 -10.15 -1.93
N TYR A 119 -20.18 -9.90 -1.07
CA TYR A 119 -19.57 -10.93 -0.24
C TYR A 119 -20.34 -11.09 1.06
N MET A 120 -20.64 -12.33 1.40
CA MET A 120 -21.30 -12.69 2.65
C MET A 120 -20.52 -13.81 3.34
N SER A 121 -20.87 -14.01 4.59
CA SER A 121 -20.19 -14.97 5.45
C SER A 121 -20.44 -16.41 5.02
N GLY A 122 -19.50 -17.30 5.34
CA GLY A 122 -19.54 -18.70 4.92
C GLY A 122 -19.13 -18.92 3.46
N GLY A 123 -18.46 -17.95 2.83
CA GLY A 123 -18.00 -18.06 1.44
C GLY A 123 -19.09 -17.83 0.41
N ARG A 124 -20.26 -17.33 0.83
CA ARG A 124 -21.38 -17.03 -0.06
C ARG A 124 -21.09 -15.73 -0.81
N VAL A 125 -21.10 -15.79 -2.14
CA VAL A 125 -20.85 -14.63 -3.00
C VAL A 125 -22.01 -14.51 -3.97
N PHE A 126 -22.58 -13.31 -4.07
CA PHE A 126 -23.71 -13.01 -4.95
C PHE A 126 -23.28 -12.08 -6.06
N ASP A 127 -23.84 -12.30 -7.25
CA ASP A 127 -23.71 -11.35 -8.36
C ASP A 127 -24.41 -10.04 -7.99
N ALA A 128 -23.78 -8.93 -8.33
CA ALA A 128 -24.30 -7.59 -8.12
C ALA A 128 -24.22 -6.73 -9.39
N ASP A 129 -24.09 -7.36 -10.57
CA ASP A 129 -24.21 -6.67 -11.84
C ASP A 129 -25.69 -6.28 -12.09
N PRO A 130 -26.03 -4.97 -12.20
CA PRO A 130 -27.39 -4.53 -12.48
C PRO A 130 -27.94 -5.02 -13.83
N LYS A 131 -27.10 -5.57 -14.71
CA LYS A 131 -27.51 -6.20 -15.97
C LYS A 131 -28.11 -7.60 -15.77
N SER A 132 -27.71 -8.32 -14.72
CA SER A 132 -28.17 -9.69 -14.42
C SER A 132 -29.06 -9.76 -13.19
N VAL A 133 -28.92 -8.83 -12.24
CA VAL A 133 -29.62 -8.82 -10.96
C VAL A 133 -30.46 -7.54 -10.82
N PRO A 134 -31.75 -7.64 -10.46
CA PRO A 134 -32.58 -6.47 -10.17
C PRO A 134 -32.00 -5.60 -9.04
N GLN A 135 -32.06 -4.28 -9.20
CA GLN A 135 -31.43 -3.34 -8.23
C GLN A 135 -31.99 -3.49 -6.81
N ASP A 136 -33.28 -3.78 -6.65
CA ASP A 136 -33.90 -4.01 -5.35
C ASP A 136 -33.32 -5.25 -4.64
N VAL A 137 -32.92 -6.27 -5.41
CA VAL A 137 -32.24 -7.45 -4.88
C VAL A 137 -30.79 -7.13 -4.48
N ILE A 138 -30.08 -6.35 -5.31
CA ILE A 138 -28.72 -5.88 -5.01
C ILE A 138 -28.72 -5.09 -3.69
N ASP A 139 -29.60 -4.09 -3.57
CA ASP A 139 -29.72 -3.24 -2.38
C ASP A 139 -30.06 -4.09 -1.13
N ALA A 140 -30.91 -5.10 -1.28
CA ALA A 140 -31.27 -6.01 -0.20
C ALA A 140 -30.08 -6.89 0.24
N LEU A 141 -29.32 -7.44 -0.70
CA LEU A 141 -28.11 -8.23 -0.44
C LEU A 141 -27.03 -7.39 0.25
N GLU A 142 -26.79 -6.16 -0.22
CA GLU A 142 -25.85 -5.23 0.41
C GLU A 142 -26.25 -4.91 1.85
N LYS A 143 -27.54 -4.68 2.10
CA LYS A 143 -28.07 -4.43 3.44
C LYS A 143 -27.86 -5.63 4.36
N LEU A 144 -28.05 -6.85 3.86
CA LEU A 144 -27.79 -8.08 4.62
C LEU A 144 -26.30 -8.23 4.93
N SER A 145 -25.42 -8.02 3.94
CA SER A 145 -23.96 -8.08 4.13
C SER A 145 -23.48 -7.05 5.16
N ARG A 146 -24.00 -5.81 5.11
CA ARG A 146 -23.70 -4.77 6.09
C ARG A 146 -24.12 -5.16 7.50
N ARG A 147 -25.33 -5.70 7.65
CA ARG A 147 -25.82 -6.19 8.96
C ARG A 147 -24.96 -7.34 9.51
N GLU A 148 -24.54 -8.29 8.66
CA GLU A 148 -23.60 -9.35 9.10
C GLU A 148 -22.30 -8.75 9.63
N TRP A 149 -21.76 -7.75 8.92
CA TRP A 149 -20.54 -7.06 9.32
C TRP A 149 -20.70 -6.32 10.64
N GLU A 150 -21.79 -5.57 10.82
CA GLU A 150 -22.11 -4.84 12.06
C GLU A 150 -22.18 -5.80 13.26
N LEU A 151 -22.99 -6.87 13.16
CA LEU A 151 -23.13 -7.87 14.23
C LEU A 151 -21.81 -8.57 14.55
N ARG A 152 -21.03 -8.93 13.52
CA ARG A 152 -19.71 -9.53 13.72
C ARG A 152 -18.73 -8.55 14.36
N SER A 153 -18.80 -7.26 14.00
CA SER A 153 -17.98 -6.21 14.59
C SER A 153 -18.30 -6.03 16.06
N GLU A 154 -19.58 -5.95 16.41
CA GLU A 154 -20.08 -5.88 17.79
C GLU A 154 -19.61 -7.07 18.63
N LEU A 155 -19.81 -8.30 18.14
CA LEU A 155 -19.36 -9.51 18.84
C LEU A 155 -17.85 -9.56 19.04
N ASN A 156 -17.08 -9.12 18.03
CA ASN A 156 -15.63 -9.03 18.18
C ASN A 156 -15.26 -7.95 19.21
N HIS A 157 -15.89 -6.79 19.16
CA HIS A 157 -15.67 -5.71 20.12
C HIS A 157 -15.97 -6.18 21.55
N GLU A 158 -17.14 -6.81 21.79
CA GLU A 158 -17.47 -7.42 23.07
C GLU A 158 -16.43 -8.46 23.51
N ARG A 159 -15.98 -9.31 22.59
CA ARG A 159 -14.95 -10.30 22.88
C ARG A 159 -13.65 -9.64 23.32
N TRP A 160 -13.21 -8.58 22.64
CA TRP A 160 -11.98 -7.84 22.95
C TRP A 160 -12.09 -7.05 24.26
N CYS A 161 -13.23 -6.43 24.53
CA CYS A 161 -13.46 -5.66 25.76
C CYS A 161 -13.71 -6.55 26.99
N ASN A 162 -14.30 -7.74 26.82
CA ASN A 162 -14.57 -8.68 27.90
C ASN A 162 -13.38 -9.60 28.26
N VAL A 163 -12.25 -9.55 27.54
CA VAL A 163 -11.04 -10.35 27.89
C VAL A 163 -10.53 -10.02 29.30
N ASN A 164 -10.83 -8.81 29.81
CA ASN A 164 -10.41 -8.39 31.16
C ASN A 164 -11.42 -8.70 32.28
N LYS A 165 -12.49 -9.48 32.04
CA LYS A 165 -13.49 -9.82 33.07
C LYS A 165 -13.42 -11.25 33.63
N THR A 166 -12.43 -12.05 33.23
CA THR A 166 -12.15 -13.33 33.88
C THR A 166 -10.80 -13.30 34.57
N ASP A 167 -10.78 -12.67 35.74
CA ASP A 167 -9.83 -13.03 36.79
C ASP A 167 -10.19 -14.43 37.30
N ASN A 168 -9.55 -15.45 36.72
CA ASN A 168 -9.37 -16.72 37.40
C ASN A 168 -7.98 -17.27 37.06
N PRO A 169 -7.00 -17.20 37.99
CA PRO A 169 -5.71 -17.85 37.80
C PRO A 169 -5.87 -19.33 38.12
N LEU A 170 -5.41 -20.17 37.20
CA LEU A 170 -5.53 -21.64 37.13
C LEU A 170 -6.86 -22.20 36.59
N GLY A 171 -6.77 -22.73 35.38
CA GLY A 171 -7.78 -23.62 34.83
C GLY A 171 -7.68 -23.67 33.32
N GLU A 172 -6.97 -24.67 32.81
CA GLU A 172 -7.19 -25.33 31.52
C GLU A 172 -7.87 -24.50 30.41
N LYS A 173 -7.11 -24.18 29.35
CA LYS A 173 -7.66 -23.73 28.07
C LYS A 173 -8.56 -24.82 27.48
N THR A 174 -9.81 -24.88 27.91
CA THR A 174 -10.86 -25.39 27.05
C THR A 174 -11.21 -24.24 26.11
N VAL A 175 -10.55 -24.26 24.95
CA VAL A 175 -11.09 -23.64 23.74
C VAL A 175 -12.51 -24.19 23.65
N GLY A 176 -13.49 -23.34 23.99
CA GLY A 176 -14.89 -23.73 24.02
C GLY A 176 -15.21 -24.47 22.74
N GLU A 177 -15.69 -25.70 22.92
CA GLU A 177 -16.21 -26.56 21.89
C GLU A 177 -17.31 -25.77 21.16
N VAL A 178 -16.92 -25.11 20.06
CA VAL A 178 -17.87 -24.46 19.16
C VAL A 178 -18.66 -25.60 18.55
N SER A 179 -19.85 -25.83 19.07
CA SER A 179 -20.83 -26.77 18.52
C SER A 179 -20.91 -26.59 17.00
N GLU A 180 -20.36 -27.56 16.25
CA GLU A 180 -20.24 -27.56 14.79
C GLU A 180 -21.59 -27.61 14.04
N LYS A 181 -22.73 -27.39 14.71
CA LYS A 181 -24.06 -27.67 14.15
C LYS A 181 -25.06 -26.51 14.15
N ALA A 182 -24.70 -25.35 14.67
CA ALA A 182 -25.52 -24.14 14.49
C ALA A 182 -24.73 -23.14 13.64
N GLU A 183 -25.32 -22.67 12.54
CA GLU A 183 -24.76 -21.50 11.87
C GLU A 183 -24.71 -20.36 12.88
N PRO A 184 -23.60 -19.60 12.93
CA PRO A 184 -23.44 -18.52 13.90
C PRO A 184 -24.61 -17.54 13.82
N GLU A 185 -25.14 -17.10 14.96
CA GLU A 185 -26.34 -16.24 15.05
C GLU A 185 -26.21 -14.91 14.29
N TRP A 186 -24.99 -14.45 14.05
CA TRP A 186 -24.69 -13.24 13.28
C TRP A 186 -24.76 -13.43 11.75
N ARG A 187 -24.91 -14.67 11.27
CA ARG A 187 -25.01 -14.98 9.84
C ARG A 187 -26.40 -14.61 9.34
N ALA A 188 -26.49 -13.81 8.29
CA ALA A 188 -27.76 -13.39 7.72
C ALA A 188 -28.45 -14.58 7.04
N ILE A 189 -29.75 -14.68 7.32
CA ILE A 189 -30.66 -15.58 6.61
C ILE A 189 -30.98 -14.93 5.28
N ILE A 190 -30.60 -15.61 4.20
CA ILE A 190 -30.78 -15.12 2.83
C ILE A 190 -32.11 -15.65 2.30
N PRO A 191 -33.01 -14.79 1.78
CA PRO A 191 -34.24 -15.23 1.15
C PRO A 191 -33.97 -16.21 0.00
N GLU A 192 -34.81 -17.25 -0.14
CA GLU A 192 -34.62 -18.31 -1.15
C GLU A 192 -34.61 -17.74 -2.57
N GLU A 193 -35.41 -16.70 -2.81
CA GLU A 193 -35.47 -15.98 -4.08
C GLU A 193 -34.15 -15.29 -4.47
N TYR A 194 -33.24 -15.05 -3.53
CA TYR A 194 -31.94 -14.42 -3.80
C TYR A 194 -30.85 -15.45 -4.06
N LEU A 195 -31.05 -16.72 -3.65
CA LEU A 195 -30.08 -17.80 -3.86
C LEU A 195 -29.82 -18.08 -5.35
N GLN A 196 -30.76 -17.75 -6.24
CA GLN A 196 -30.56 -17.87 -7.69
C GLN A 196 -29.45 -16.94 -8.23
N TYR A 197 -29.10 -15.89 -7.49
CA TYR A 197 -28.02 -14.95 -7.84
C TYR A 197 -26.69 -15.30 -7.15
N GLN A 198 -26.65 -16.40 -6.38
CA GLN A 198 -25.41 -16.87 -5.78
C GLN A 198 -24.47 -17.40 -6.86
N ILE A 199 -23.24 -16.88 -6.88
CA ILE A 199 -22.20 -17.34 -7.79
C ILE A 199 -21.74 -18.73 -7.31
N PRO A 200 -21.76 -19.75 -8.18
CA PRO A 200 -21.29 -21.08 -7.80
C PRO A 200 -19.80 -21.09 -7.44
N ASP A 201 -19.43 -21.89 -6.44
CA ASP A 201 -18.02 -22.04 -5.98
C ASP A 201 -17.07 -22.42 -7.13
N SER A 202 -17.54 -23.18 -8.11
CA SER A 202 -16.75 -23.54 -9.29
C SER A 202 -16.36 -22.33 -10.15
N VAL A 203 -17.22 -21.31 -10.22
CA VAL A 203 -16.94 -20.06 -10.93
C VAL A 203 -15.96 -19.22 -10.13
N LEU A 204 -16.18 -19.09 -8.81
CA LEU A 204 -15.28 -18.36 -7.91
C LEU A 204 -13.86 -18.94 -7.91
N GLU A 205 -13.75 -20.27 -7.99
CA GLU A 205 -12.46 -20.97 -8.04
C GLU A 205 -11.69 -20.67 -9.33
N ILE A 206 -12.40 -20.57 -10.46
CA ILE A 206 -11.80 -20.19 -11.75
C ILE A 206 -11.30 -18.74 -11.68
N GLU A 207 -12.11 -17.83 -11.14
CA GLU A 207 -11.73 -16.42 -10.98
C GLU A 207 -10.56 -16.25 -10.02
N ARG A 208 -10.56 -16.97 -8.89
CA ARG A 208 -9.44 -16.97 -7.93
C ARG A 208 -8.15 -17.43 -8.59
N LYS A 209 -8.21 -18.53 -9.35
CA LYS A 209 -7.04 -19.04 -10.08
C LYS A 209 -6.56 -18.04 -11.13
N ALA A 210 -7.46 -17.42 -11.87
CA ALA A 210 -7.10 -16.38 -12.84
C ALA A 210 -6.42 -15.17 -12.17
N SER A 211 -6.93 -14.74 -11.01
CA SER A 211 -6.33 -13.70 -10.17
C SER A 211 -4.94 -14.08 -9.70
N GLU A 212 -4.77 -15.31 -9.19
CA GLU A 212 -3.48 -15.83 -8.73
C GLU A 212 -2.46 -15.92 -9.86
N ASP A 213 -2.86 -16.38 -11.04
CA ASP A 213 -1.99 -16.48 -12.21
C ASP A 213 -1.58 -15.09 -12.70
N LYS A 214 -2.51 -14.13 -12.69
CA LYS A 214 -2.24 -12.71 -13.01
C LYS A 214 -1.27 -12.09 -12.00
N TRP A 215 -1.50 -12.30 -10.71
CA TRP A 215 -0.62 -11.81 -9.64
C TRP A 215 0.78 -12.42 -9.74
N LYS A 216 0.89 -13.74 -9.97
CA LYS A 216 2.17 -14.42 -10.19
C LYS A 216 2.89 -13.88 -11.41
N ALA A 217 2.17 -13.62 -12.51
CA ALA A 217 2.75 -13.02 -13.70
C ALA A 217 3.26 -11.58 -13.45
N LYS A 218 2.52 -10.77 -12.68
CA LYS A 218 2.94 -9.41 -12.27
C LYS A 218 4.17 -9.45 -11.37
N ASP A 219 4.21 -10.32 -10.35
CA ASP A 219 5.37 -10.49 -9.47
C ASP A 219 6.60 -11.02 -10.25
N GLU A 220 6.41 -11.97 -11.16
CA GLU A 220 7.51 -12.48 -11.98
C GLU A 220 8.04 -11.41 -12.93
N LYS A 221 7.16 -10.66 -13.61
CA LYS A 221 7.55 -9.51 -14.43
C LYS A 221 8.34 -8.49 -13.59
N HIS A 222 7.86 -8.16 -12.39
CA HIS A 222 8.53 -7.24 -11.48
C HIS A 222 9.93 -7.74 -11.08
N LYS A 223 10.09 -9.03 -10.76
CA LYS A 223 11.41 -9.64 -10.53
C LYS A 223 12.33 -9.52 -11.74
N GLN A 224 11.82 -9.82 -12.94
CA GLN A 224 12.61 -9.70 -14.17
C GLN A 224 13.04 -8.25 -14.43
N ASP A 225 12.18 -7.28 -14.16
CA ASP A 225 12.51 -5.86 -14.31
C ASP A 225 13.56 -5.39 -13.28
N ILE A 226 13.53 -5.91 -12.04
CA ILE A 226 14.62 -5.71 -11.06
C ILE A 226 15.93 -6.34 -11.55
N LEU A 227 15.88 -7.59 -12.03
CA LEU A 227 17.05 -8.31 -12.54
C LEU A 227 17.65 -7.68 -13.79
N ALA A 228 16.85 -6.97 -14.58
CA ALA A 228 17.27 -6.19 -15.73
C ALA A 228 17.76 -4.78 -15.36
N GLY A 229 17.66 -4.39 -14.08
CA GLY A 229 18.01 -3.05 -13.60
C GLY A 229 17.07 -1.95 -14.08
N ARG A 230 15.85 -2.32 -14.53
CA ARG A 230 14.79 -1.38 -14.91
C ARG A 230 14.01 -0.89 -13.70
N VAL A 231 13.92 -1.70 -12.65
CA VAL A 231 13.25 -1.35 -11.39
C VAL A 231 14.25 -1.36 -10.24
N SER A 232 14.26 -0.27 -9.47
CA SER A 232 15.06 -0.07 -8.27
C SER A 232 14.47 1.09 -7.47
N VAL A 233 14.93 1.28 -6.23
CA VAL A 233 14.53 2.42 -5.42
C VAL A 233 14.84 3.78 -6.06
N ARG A 234 15.77 3.88 -7.03
CA ARG A 234 16.08 5.13 -7.76
C ARG A 234 14.93 5.63 -8.62
N ASN A 235 14.12 4.70 -9.10
CA ASN A 235 13.10 4.95 -10.11
C ASN A 235 11.71 4.47 -9.65
N MET A 236 11.59 4.23 -8.34
CA MET A 236 10.31 4.04 -7.69
C MET A 236 9.55 5.37 -7.74
N LYS A 237 8.29 5.31 -8.17
CA LYS A 237 7.41 6.47 -8.17
C LYS A 237 7.08 6.85 -6.72
N MET A 238 7.27 8.11 -6.39
CA MET A 238 6.89 8.67 -5.10
C MET A 238 5.57 9.43 -5.25
N PRO A 239 4.72 9.47 -4.22
CA PRO A 239 3.50 10.28 -4.27
C PRO A 239 3.85 11.74 -4.50
N ASP A 240 3.09 12.39 -5.37
CA ASP A 240 3.14 13.85 -5.51
C ASP A 240 2.40 14.45 -4.32
N LEU A 241 3.18 14.85 -3.31
CA LEU A 241 2.63 15.36 -2.05
C LEU A 241 1.70 16.56 -2.26
N SER A 242 1.94 17.38 -3.29
CA SER A 242 1.08 18.53 -3.60
C SER A 242 -0.34 18.17 -4.02
N LYS A 243 -0.56 16.92 -4.47
CA LYS A 243 -1.87 16.38 -4.86
C LYS A 243 -2.54 15.59 -3.74
N CYS A 244 -1.87 15.43 -2.60
CA CYS A 244 -2.45 14.70 -1.49
C CYS A 244 -3.47 15.54 -0.75
N GLU A 245 -4.57 14.90 -0.39
CA GLU A 245 -5.63 15.50 0.39
C GLU A 245 -5.43 15.16 1.87
N LYS A 246 -5.76 16.10 2.75
CA LYS A 246 -5.79 15.79 4.17
C LYS A 246 -6.95 14.82 4.40
N MET A 247 -6.66 13.66 4.98
CA MET A 247 -7.68 12.74 5.44
C MET A 247 -8.54 13.49 6.46
N GLU A 248 -9.82 13.67 6.13
CA GLU A 248 -10.81 13.98 7.14
C GLU A 248 -10.86 12.76 8.05
N ILE A 249 -10.11 12.80 9.16
CA ILE A 249 -10.31 11.86 10.24
C ILE A 249 -11.73 12.13 10.72
N HIS A 250 -12.68 11.30 10.29
CA HIS A 250 -13.84 11.03 11.12
C HIS A 250 -13.25 10.45 12.40
N VAL A 251 -13.02 11.35 13.37
CA VAL A 251 -12.87 10.96 14.76
C VAL A 251 -14.17 10.22 15.01
N TRP A 252 -14.10 8.89 15.03
CA TRP A 252 -15.05 8.14 15.81
C TRP A 252 -14.84 8.71 17.20
N ASP A 253 -15.75 9.59 17.62
CA ASP A 253 -15.79 10.06 18.99
C ASP A 253 -15.94 8.79 19.83
N ASP A 254 -14.81 8.27 20.30
CA ASP A 254 -14.72 7.34 21.41
C ASP A 254 -15.18 8.14 22.64
N ASP A 255 -16.49 8.38 22.72
CA ASP A 255 -17.14 8.93 23.89
C ASP A 255 -17.03 7.88 25.00
N TYR A 256 -16.15 8.22 25.94
CA TYR A 256 -15.81 7.59 27.23
C TYR A 256 -16.95 6.95 28.02
#